data_AF-A0A1B6HJ48-F1
#
_entry.id   AF-A0A1B6HJ48-F1
#
_cell.length_a   1.000
_cell.length_b   1.000
_cell.length_c   1.000
_cell.angle_alpha   90.00
_cell.angle_beta   90.00
_cell.angle_gamma   90.00
#
_symmetry.space_group_name_H-M   'P 1'
#
loop_
_entity.id
_entity.type
_entity.pdbx_description
1 polymer ?
#
loop_
_entity_poly.entity_id
_entity_poly.type
_entity_poly.pdbx_seq_one_letter_code
_entity_poly.pdbx_strand_id
1 'polypeptide(L)'
;MSLSASADNLTADNQNCGDGGNMCLELALEGERLCKAGDCRAGVAFFQAAIRAGTDDLRTLSAIFSQLGNAYFYLGDYNKAMQYHRHDLTLARTMGDKLGEAKSSGNLGNTLKVMGKFDEAMICCKRHLEISRELNDKLSEGRALYNLGNVYHAKGKHIGRVG
;
A
#
# COMPACT_ATOMS: atom_id res chain seq x y z
N MET A 1 -29.50 -8.94 66.48
CA MET A 1 -28.48 -8.60 65.47
C MET A 1 -29.20 -8.32 64.17
N SER A 2 -29.82 -7.15 63.98
CA SER A 2 -29.26 -5.87 63.53
C SER A 2 -28.73 -5.85 62.08
N LEU A 3 -29.53 -5.18 61.25
CA LEU A 3 -29.19 -4.26 60.16
C LEU A 3 -29.07 -4.75 58.71
N SER A 4 -29.53 -3.82 57.87
CA SER A 4 -29.98 -3.80 56.48
C SER A 4 -28.90 -3.36 55.48
N ALA A 5 -29.26 -3.42 54.18
CA ALA A 5 -28.82 -2.55 53.08
C ALA A 5 -27.36 -2.75 52.59
N SER A 6 -26.98 -2.61 51.32
CA SER A 6 -27.60 -2.24 50.05
C SER A 6 -26.59 -2.55 48.93
N ALA A 7 -27.08 -2.51 47.67
CA ALA A 7 -26.46 -2.12 46.39
C ALA A 7 -24.94 -2.18 46.14
N ASP A 8 -24.62 -2.42 44.86
CA ASP A 8 -23.38 -2.17 44.09
C ASP A 8 -22.87 -3.47 43.43
N ASN A 9 -22.61 -3.59 42.13
CA ASN A 9 -22.59 -2.62 41.03
C ASN A 9 -22.65 -3.40 39.70
N LEU A 10 -23.21 -2.75 38.68
CA LEU A 10 -23.14 -3.13 37.27
C LEU A 10 -21.69 -3.04 36.74
N THR A 11 -21.50 -3.57 35.52
CA THR A 11 -20.35 -3.40 34.59
C THR A 11 -19.18 -4.35 34.86
N ALA A 12 -18.53 -4.97 33.88
CA ALA A 12 -18.46 -4.67 32.46
C ALA A 12 -18.27 -5.96 31.63
N ASP A 13 -18.72 -5.88 30.39
CA ASP A 13 -18.56 -6.88 29.34
C ASP A 13 -17.14 -7.45 29.27
N ASN A 14 -17.06 -8.76 29.30
CA ASN A 14 -15.84 -9.51 29.02
C ASN A 14 -15.72 -9.74 27.49
N GLN A 15 -15.62 -8.64 26.74
CA GLN A 15 -15.26 -8.65 25.31
C GLN A 15 -13.84 -8.09 25.17
N ASN A 16 -12.83 -8.96 25.23
CA ASN A 16 -11.46 -8.52 24.96
C ASN A 16 -10.59 -9.61 24.29
N CYS A 17 -11.02 -10.05 23.11
CA CYS A 17 -10.22 -10.80 22.13
C CYS A 17 -10.91 -10.66 20.74
N GLY A 18 -10.71 -9.53 20.05
CA GLY A 18 -11.27 -9.34 18.69
C GLY A 18 -11.26 -7.93 18.09
N ASP A 19 -10.90 -6.89 18.85
CA ASP A 19 -11.14 -5.49 18.46
C ASP A 19 -10.06 -4.86 17.53
N GLY A 20 -8.80 -5.30 17.65
CA GLY A 20 -7.68 -4.69 16.89
C GLY A 20 -7.79 -4.85 15.37
N GLY A 21 -8.23 -6.03 14.90
CA GLY A 21 -8.42 -6.29 13.48
C GLY A 21 -9.58 -5.48 12.88
N ASN A 22 -10.65 -5.27 13.65
CA ASN A 22 -11.78 -4.45 13.22
C ASN A 22 -11.39 -2.96 13.16
N MET A 23 -10.67 -2.46 14.16
CA MET A 23 -10.19 -1.08 14.19
C MET A 23 -9.22 -0.77 13.04
N CYS A 24 -8.28 -1.67 12.73
CA CYS A 24 -7.37 -1.49 11.60
C CYS A 24 -8.12 -1.37 10.27
N LEU A 25 -9.11 -2.24 10.05
CA LEU A 25 -9.92 -2.22 8.84
C LEU A 25 -10.74 -0.93 8.72
N GLU A 26 -11.42 -0.49 9.78
CA GLU A 26 -12.21 0.75 9.79
C GLU A 26 -11.33 1.97 9.47
N LEU A 27 -10.16 2.07 10.11
CA LEU A 27 -9.20 3.15 9.83
C LEU A 27 -8.70 3.11 8.38
N ALA A 28 -8.43 1.92 7.84
CA ALA A 28 -8.00 1.77 6.45
C ALA A 28 -9.09 2.18 5.45
N LEU A 29 -10.35 1.81 5.70
CA LEU A 29 -11.49 2.18 4.85
C LEU A 29 -11.73 3.69 4.86
N GLU A 30 -11.62 4.35 6.02
CA GLU A 30 -11.73 5.81 6.09
C GLU A 30 -10.56 6.51 5.38
N GLY A 31 -9.34 5.96 5.53
CA GLY A 31 -8.17 6.42 4.78
C GLY A 31 -8.37 6.34 3.26
N GLU A 32 -8.92 5.24 2.77
CA GLU A 32 -9.25 5.06 1.35
C GLU A 32 -10.33 6.06 0.89
N ARG A 33 -11.39 6.25 1.69
CA ARG A 33 -12.46 7.20 1.39
C ARG A 33 -11.92 8.63 1.26
N LEU A 34 -11.06 9.06 2.17
CA LEU A 34 -10.44 10.39 2.15
C LEU A 34 -9.54 10.60 0.94
N CYS A 35 -8.70 9.61 0.60
CA CYS A 35 -7.90 9.66 -0.62
C CYS A 35 -8.76 9.78 -1.89
N LYS A 36 -9.89 9.03 -1.97
CA LYS A 36 -10.85 9.14 -3.08
C LYS A 36 -11.55 10.50 -3.13
N ALA A 37 -11.76 11.15 -1.99
CA ALA A 37 -12.32 12.49 -1.89
C ALA A 37 -11.28 13.60 -2.19
N GLY A 38 -10.01 13.24 -2.41
CA GLY A 38 -8.92 14.17 -2.74
C GLY A 38 -8.11 14.65 -1.54
N ASP A 39 -8.50 14.33 -0.30
CA ASP A 39 -7.74 14.64 0.90
C ASP A 39 -6.77 13.50 1.25
N CYS A 40 -5.74 13.35 0.40
CA CYS A 40 -4.71 12.33 0.60
C CYS A 40 -3.89 12.56 1.88
N ARG A 41 -3.80 13.79 2.40
CA ARG A 41 -3.04 14.07 3.63
C ARG A 41 -3.76 13.49 4.84
N ALA A 42 -5.07 13.70 4.95
CA ALA A 42 -5.86 13.05 5.98
C ALA A 42 -5.87 11.53 5.78
N GLY A 43 -6.03 11.05 4.54
CA GLY A 43 -5.99 9.62 4.23
C GLY A 43 -4.72 8.92 4.70
N VAL A 44 -3.54 9.52 4.50
CA VAL A 44 -2.26 9.02 5.03
C VAL A 44 -2.28 8.88 6.55
N ALA A 45 -2.83 9.85 7.27
CA ALA A 45 -2.89 9.80 8.74
C ALA A 45 -3.73 8.61 9.23
N PHE A 46 -4.85 8.33 8.56
CA PHE A 46 -5.71 7.17 8.84
C PHE A 46 -5.01 5.84 8.52
N PHE A 47 -4.35 5.71 7.37
CA PHE A 47 -3.59 4.49 7.08
C PHE A 47 -2.44 4.25 8.06
N GLN A 48 -1.75 5.31 8.50
CA GLN A 48 -0.71 5.18 9.54
C GLN A 48 -1.30 4.77 10.89
N ALA A 49 -2.50 5.25 11.22
CA ALA A 49 -3.23 4.79 12.40
C ALA A 49 -3.63 3.31 12.27
N ALA A 50 -4.09 2.88 11.09
CA ALA A 50 -4.40 1.48 10.82
C ALA A 50 -3.18 0.56 11.05
N ILE A 51 -2.01 0.94 10.54
CA ILE A 51 -0.77 0.18 10.79
C ILE A 51 -0.43 0.11 12.29
N ARG A 52 -0.64 1.20 13.04
CA ARG A 52 -0.40 1.22 14.49
C ARG A 52 -1.41 0.37 15.27
N ALA A 53 -2.66 0.30 14.82
CA ALA A 53 -3.67 -0.58 15.39
C ALA A 53 -3.32 -2.06 15.18
N GLY A 54 -2.65 -2.37 14.07
CA GLY A 54 -2.15 -3.71 13.75
C GLY A 54 -3.24 -4.63 13.19
N THR A 55 -2.83 -5.59 12.37
CA THR A 55 -3.73 -6.63 11.85
C THR A 55 -2.93 -7.90 11.56
N ASP A 56 -3.54 -9.05 11.83
CA ASP A 56 -2.99 -10.35 11.45
C ASP A 56 -3.31 -10.70 9.98
N ASP A 57 -4.21 -9.97 9.34
CA ASP A 57 -4.51 -10.14 7.92
C ASP A 57 -3.46 -9.44 7.04
N LEU A 58 -2.52 -10.23 6.55
CA LEU A 58 -1.47 -9.78 5.65
C LEU A 58 -2.01 -9.18 4.35
N ARG A 59 -3.20 -9.58 3.89
CA ARG A 59 -3.80 -9.00 2.66
C ARG A 59 -4.25 -7.56 2.92
N THR A 60 -4.94 -7.33 4.03
CA THR A 60 -5.31 -5.97 4.48
C THR A 60 -4.06 -5.12 4.67
N LEU A 61 -3.02 -5.64 5.33
CA LEU A 61 -1.76 -4.91 5.52
C LEU A 61 -1.08 -4.54 4.19
N SER A 62 -1.06 -5.46 3.21
CA SER A 62 -0.52 -5.20 1.87
C SER A 62 -1.30 -4.08 1.17
N ALA A 63 -2.64 -4.14 1.24
CA ALA A 63 -3.49 -3.10 0.68
C ALA A 63 -3.21 -1.73 1.31
N ILE A 64 -3.07 -1.66 2.64
CA ILE A 64 -2.72 -0.41 3.34
C ILE A 64 -1.36 0.12 2.87
N PHE A 65 -0.33 -0.71 2.76
CA PHE A 65 0.97 -0.29 2.24
C PHE A 65 0.89 0.21 0.79
N SER A 66 0.14 -0.48 -0.06
CA SER A 66 -0.06 -0.05 -1.45
C SER A 66 -0.71 1.32 -1.53
N GLN A 67 -1.77 1.53 -0.74
CA GLN A 67 -2.52 2.79 -0.70
C GLN A 67 -1.71 3.94 -0.09
N LEU A 68 -0.92 3.68 0.96
CA LEU A 68 0.05 4.66 1.48
C LEU A 68 1.09 5.05 0.44
N GLY A 69 1.63 4.08 -0.29
CA GLY A 69 2.58 4.33 -1.37
C GLY A 69 1.98 5.26 -2.43
N ASN A 70 0.75 4.97 -2.88
CA ASN A 70 0.02 5.80 -3.84
C ASN A 70 -0.26 7.20 -3.30
N ALA A 71 -0.70 7.31 -2.04
CA ALA A 71 -1.00 8.60 -1.42
C ALA A 71 0.26 9.46 -1.27
N TYR A 72 1.38 8.89 -0.85
CA TYR A 72 2.66 9.61 -0.79
C TYR A 72 3.17 10.00 -2.18
N PHE A 73 2.98 9.14 -3.18
CA PHE A 73 3.31 9.46 -4.56
C PHE A 73 2.51 10.67 -5.05
N TYR A 74 1.20 10.70 -4.77
CA TYR A 74 0.33 11.83 -5.10
C TYR A 74 0.74 13.12 -4.38
N LEU A 75 1.17 13.01 -3.12
CA LEU A 75 1.65 14.15 -2.32
C LEU A 75 3.08 14.61 -2.69
N GLY A 76 3.76 13.90 -3.59
CA GLY A 76 5.14 14.23 -4.02
C GLY A 76 6.24 13.76 -3.07
N ASP A 77 5.93 13.04 -1.99
CA ASP A 77 6.92 12.43 -1.11
C ASP A 77 7.35 11.06 -1.68
N TYR A 78 8.13 11.11 -2.76
CA TYR A 78 8.53 9.92 -3.51
C TYR A 78 9.41 8.96 -2.71
N ASN A 79 10.12 9.45 -1.69
CA ASN A 79 10.94 8.61 -0.81
C ASN A 79 10.04 7.71 0.05
N LYS A 80 8.98 8.25 0.66
CA LYS A 80 8.02 7.42 1.40
C LYS A 80 7.19 6.54 0.48
N ALA A 81 6.80 7.04 -0.69
CA ALA A 81 6.10 6.22 -1.69
C ALA A 81 6.91 4.96 -2.05
N MET A 82 8.21 5.12 -2.31
CA MET A 82 9.13 4.02 -2.61
C MET A 82 9.22 3.02 -1.45
N GLN A 83 9.32 3.51 -0.21
CA GLN A 83 9.38 2.64 0.98
C GLN A 83 8.12 1.79 1.13
N TYR A 84 6.93 2.41 1.08
CA TYR A 84 5.67 1.70 1.25
C TYR A 84 5.36 0.75 0.09
N HIS A 85 5.66 1.13 -1.16
CA HIS A 85 5.55 0.19 -2.28
C HIS A 85 6.53 -0.99 -2.18
N ARG A 86 7.70 -0.80 -1.56
CA ARG A 86 8.65 -1.90 -1.30
C ARG A 86 8.18 -2.80 -0.16
N HIS A 87 7.52 -2.26 0.85
CA HIS A 87 6.86 -3.07 1.89
C HIS A 87 5.73 -3.91 1.30
N ASP A 88 4.84 -3.30 0.50
CA ASP A 88 3.78 -3.99 -0.25
C ASP A 88 4.35 -5.11 -1.14
N LEU A 89 5.39 -4.82 -1.93
CA LEU A 89 6.05 -5.82 -2.78
C LEU A 89 6.65 -6.98 -1.97
N THR A 90 7.30 -6.68 -0.85
CA THR A 90 7.87 -7.72 0.03
C THR A 90 6.77 -8.60 0.59
N LEU A 91 5.65 -8.00 1.02
CA LEU A 91 4.55 -8.73 1.62
C LEU A 91 3.83 -9.61 0.59
N ALA A 92 3.55 -9.08 -0.60
CA ALA A 92 2.97 -9.85 -1.70
C ALA A 92 3.82 -11.07 -2.08
N ARG A 93 5.16 -10.92 -2.10
CA ARG A 93 6.09 -12.04 -2.32
C ARG A 93 6.03 -13.08 -1.20
N THR A 94 6.01 -12.65 0.06
CA THR A 94 5.92 -13.55 1.22
C THR A 94 4.62 -14.35 1.20
N MET A 95 3.51 -13.74 0.77
CA MET A 95 2.22 -14.42 0.63
C MET A 95 2.12 -15.30 -0.62
N GLY A 96 3.08 -15.23 -1.54
CA GLY A 96 2.97 -15.88 -2.85
C GLY A 96 1.90 -15.27 -3.76
N ASP A 97 1.40 -14.06 -3.45
CA ASP A 97 0.42 -13.35 -4.27
C ASP A 97 1.09 -12.77 -5.52
N LYS A 98 1.02 -13.52 -6.62
CA LYS A 98 1.58 -13.10 -7.91
C LYS A 98 0.91 -11.85 -8.46
N LEU A 99 -0.40 -11.71 -8.32
CA LEU A 99 -1.12 -10.54 -8.83
C LEU A 99 -0.75 -9.29 -8.04
N GLY A 100 -0.65 -9.41 -6.71
CA GLY A 100 -0.11 -8.39 -5.82
C GLY A 100 1.32 -8.03 -6.19
N GLU A 101 2.22 -9.01 -6.32
CA GLU A 101 3.62 -8.80 -6.68
C GLU A 101 3.75 -8.02 -7.99
N ALA A 102 2.94 -8.36 -9.00
CA ALA A 102 2.90 -7.66 -10.28
C ALA A 102 2.49 -6.19 -10.12
N LYS A 103 1.40 -5.91 -9.39
CA LYS A 103 0.92 -4.55 -9.13
C LYS A 103 1.92 -3.71 -8.35
N SER A 104 2.43 -4.24 -7.23
CA SER A 104 3.41 -3.54 -6.38
C SER A 104 4.73 -3.29 -7.13
N SER A 105 5.15 -4.22 -7.98
CA SER A 105 6.32 -4.03 -8.87
C SER A 105 6.08 -2.88 -9.85
N GLY A 106 4.90 -2.80 -10.47
CA GLY A 106 4.54 -1.68 -11.36
C GLY A 106 4.54 -0.32 -10.64
N ASN A 107 3.96 -0.26 -9.44
CA ASN A 107 3.90 0.98 -8.64
C ASN A 107 5.29 1.42 -8.17
N LEU A 108 6.12 0.50 -7.69
CA LEU A 108 7.50 0.77 -7.31
C LEU A 108 8.32 1.24 -8.53
N GLY A 109 8.16 0.59 -9.68
CA GLY A 109 8.83 0.99 -10.93
C GLY A 109 8.46 2.41 -11.36
N ASN A 110 7.17 2.78 -11.28
CA ASN A 110 6.73 4.14 -11.57
C ASN A 110 7.31 5.17 -10.58
N THR A 111 7.41 4.83 -9.30
CA THR A 111 8.02 5.70 -8.29
C THR A 111 9.51 5.92 -8.56
N LEU A 112 10.26 4.83 -8.80
CA LEU A 112 11.68 4.89 -9.12
C LEU A 112 11.96 5.69 -10.39
N LYS A 113 11.10 5.56 -11.41
CA LYS A 113 11.17 6.37 -12.64
C LYS A 113 11.10 7.86 -12.34
N VAL A 114 10.15 8.31 -11.52
CA VAL A 114 10.00 9.72 -11.15
C VAL A 114 11.20 10.22 -10.35
N MET A 115 11.81 9.35 -9.53
CA MET A 115 13.04 9.64 -8.80
C MET A 115 14.31 9.63 -9.67
N GLY A 116 14.21 9.40 -10.98
CA GLY A 116 15.37 9.29 -11.88
C GLY A 116 16.18 8.00 -11.76
N LYS A 117 15.71 7.03 -10.96
CA LYS A 117 16.34 5.72 -10.76
C LYS A 117 15.92 4.75 -11.86
N PHE A 118 16.29 5.07 -13.10
CA PHE A 118 15.74 4.40 -14.29
C PHE A 118 16.09 2.92 -14.37
N ASP A 119 17.29 2.51 -13.97
CA ASP A 119 17.71 1.10 -14.06
C ASP A 119 16.94 0.21 -13.09
N GLU A 120 16.76 0.65 -11.85
CA GLU A 120 15.91 -0.03 -10.87
C GLU A 120 14.44 -0.05 -11.32
N ALA A 121 13.94 1.05 -11.89
CA ALA A 121 12.59 1.13 -12.42
C ALA A 121 12.33 0.10 -13.53
N MET A 122 13.30 -0.09 -14.45
CA MET A 122 13.20 -1.10 -15.51
C MET A 122 13.12 -2.52 -14.96
N ILE A 123 13.89 -2.84 -13.91
CA ILE A 123 13.84 -4.17 -13.27
C ILE A 123 12.43 -4.41 -12.70
N CYS A 124 11.88 -3.43 -12.00
CA CYS A 124 10.52 -3.53 -11.45
C CYS A 124 9.45 -3.69 -12.53
N CYS A 125 9.51 -2.90 -13.61
CA CYS A 125 8.55 -3.02 -14.72
C CYS A 125 8.68 -4.34 -15.50
N LYS A 126 9.91 -4.87 -15.65
CA LYS A 126 10.13 -6.20 -16.24
C LYS A 126 9.53 -7.30 -15.36
N ARG A 127 9.70 -7.24 -14.05
CA ARG A 127 9.07 -8.19 -13.13
C ARG A 127 7.55 -8.15 -13.22
N HIS A 128 6.95 -6.96 -13.30
CA HIS A 128 5.50 -6.79 -13.55
C HIS A 128 5.10 -7.47 -14.88
N LEU A 129 5.86 -7.26 -15.95
CA LEU A 129 5.59 -7.86 -17.26
C LEU A 129 5.68 -9.40 -17.25
N GLU A 130 6.73 -9.94 -16.66
CA GLU A 130 6.96 -11.39 -16.52
C GLU A 130 5.78 -12.05 -15.83
N ILE A 131 5.38 -11.56 -14.66
CA ILE A 131 4.27 -12.15 -13.91
C ILE A 131 2.95 -11.98 -14.67
N SER A 132 2.72 -10.85 -15.33
CA SER A 132 1.50 -10.65 -16.12
C SER A 132 1.38 -11.67 -17.26
N ARG A 133 2.51 -12.05 -17.87
CA ARG A 133 2.56 -13.12 -18.87
C ARG A 133 2.37 -14.50 -18.26
N GLU A 134 3.02 -14.79 -17.13
CA GLU A 134 2.83 -16.05 -16.38
C GLU A 134 1.34 -16.27 -16.06
N LEU A 135 0.62 -15.21 -15.67
CA LEU A 135 -0.80 -15.26 -15.33
C LEU A 135 -1.75 -15.13 -16.54
N ASN A 136 -1.22 -14.95 -17.75
CA ASN A 136 -2.00 -14.63 -18.96
C ASN A 136 -2.93 -13.39 -18.83
N ASP A 137 -2.60 -12.44 -17.95
CA ASP A 137 -3.34 -11.19 -17.80
C ASP A 137 -2.89 -10.18 -18.86
N LYS A 138 -3.62 -10.13 -19.98
CA LYS A 138 -3.30 -9.27 -21.13
C LYS A 138 -3.45 -7.78 -20.83
N LEU A 139 -4.36 -7.40 -19.94
CA LEU A 139 -4.51 -6.00 -19.53
C LEU A 139 -3.32 -5.56 -18.68
N SER A 140 -2.89 -6.41 -17.74
CA SER A 140 -1.70 -6.15 -16.92
C SER A 140 -0.41 -6.17 -17.74
N GLU A 141 -0.30 -7.09 -18.72
CA GLU A 141 0.81 -7.12 -19.68
C GLU A 141 0.91 -5.81 -20.46
N GLY A 142 -0.22 -5.30 -20.98
CA GLY A 142 -0.26 -4.01 -21.67
C GLY A 142 0.18 -2.84 -20.76
N ARG A 143 -0.29 -2.80 -19.51
CA ARG A 143 0.14 -1.79 -18.52
C ARG A 143 1.65 -1.88 -18.24
N ALA A 144 2.20 -3.09 -18.12
CA ALA A 144 3.62 -3.30 -17.85
C ALA A 144 4.49 -2.84 -19.03
N LEU A 145 4.10 -3.15 -20.26
CA LEU A 145 4.76 -2.68 -21.48
C LEU A 145 4.73 -1.16 -21.59
N TYR A 146 3.56 -0.55 -21.33
CA TYR A 146 3.41 0.90 -21.30
C TYR A 146 4.32 1.55 -20.26
N ASN A 147 4.36 1.02 -19.04
CA ASN A 147 5.23 1.50 -17.98
C ASN A 147 6.71 1.40 -18.38
N LEU A 148 7.13 0.28 -18.97
CA LEU A 148 8.51 0.09 -19.43
C LEU A 148 8.90 1.09 -20.52
N GLY A 149 8.01 1.33 -21.49
CA GLY A 149 8.18 2.37 -22.52
C GLY A 149 8.35 3.77 -21.91
N ASN A 150 7.53 4.11 -20.91
CA ASN A 150 7.64 5.37 -20.19
C ASN A 150 8.97 5.52 -19.44
N VAL A 151 9.51 4.43 -18.89
CA VAL A 151 10.83 4.45 -18.23
C VAL A 151 11.94 4.75 -19.24
N TYR A 152 11.97 4.05 -20.38
CA TYR A 152 12.96 4.31 -21.43
C TYR A 152 12.85 5.74 -21.99
N HIS A 153 11.63 6.20 -22.25
CA HIS A 153 11.38 7.56 -22.72
C HIS A 153 11.92 8.60 -21.72
N ALA A 154 11.62 8.45 -20.44
CA ALA A 154 12.09 9.35 -19.39
C ALA A 154 13.63 9.31 -19.26
N LYS A 155 14.25 8.12 -19.31
CA LYS A 155 15.71 7.95 -19.28
C LYS A 155 16.38 8.66 -20.45
N GLY A 156 15.89 8.47 -21.68
CA GLY A 156 16.43 9.14 -22.87
C GLY A 156 16.32 10.66 -22.80
N LYS A 157 15.16 11.17 -22.36
CA LYS A 157 14.93 12.62 -22.16
C LYS A 157 15.83 13.20 -21.07
N HIS A 158 16.14 12.46 -20.02
CA HIS A 158 17.05 12.89 -18.96
C HIS A 158 18.49 12.97 -19.46
N ILE A 159 18.97 11.95 -20.17
CA ILE A 159 20.32 11.92 -20.74
C ILE A 159 20.54 13.11 -21.70
N GLY A 160 19.59 13.35 -22.61
CA GLY A 160 19.68 14.47 -23.55
C GLY A 160 19.54 15.88 -22.95
N ARG A 161 19.30 16.01 -21.64
CA ARG A 161 19.31 17.29 -20.92
C ARG A 161 20.58 17.52 -20.11
N VAL A 162 21.32 16.46 -19.83
CA VAL A 162 22.51 16.46 -18.96
C VAL A 162 23.80 16.36 -19.77
N GLY A 163 23.73 15.83 -21.01
CA GLY A 163 24.80 15.90 -22.01
C GLY A 163 24.71 17.18 -22.83
#